data_AF-A0A1V5X0J6-F1
#
_entry.id   AF-A0A1V5X0J6-F1
#
_cell.length_a   1.000
_cell.length_b   1.000
_cell.length_c   1.000
_cell.angle_alpha   90.00
_cell.angle_beta   90.00
_cell.angle_gamma   90.00
#
_symmetry.space_group_name_H-M   'P 1'
#
loop_
_entity.id
_entity.type
_entity.pdbx_description
1 polymer ?
#
loop_
_entity_poly.entity_id
_entity_poly.type
_entity_poly.pdbx_seq_one_letter_code
_entity_poly.pdbx_strand_id
1 'polypeptide(L)'
;MKSEKQKKGNNQTVILIAGSVILLLIVFAFLLMMKNKMDMASTPNVVSTGQPTTGQVTQRGNLMKVSDTIWTLVYDRPGMSAASLTVGMSDSTFCKKSGKPILCKQLQNGHRVDITGILENGTITAKEIDLLDEIRIEPSPEKSPQVQEPTPAPVDAPAPVNNSAPVNTSAPQK
;
A
#
# COMPACT_ATOMS: atom_id res chain seq x y z
N MET A 1 -11.75 26.24 83.49
CA MET A 1 -11.87 26.72 82.09
C MET A 1 -10.66 26.22 81.31
N LYS A 2 -10.82 25.19 80.48
CA LYS A 2 -9.76 24.70 79.58
C LYS A 2 -10.34 24.66 78.17
N SER A 3 -9.66 25.36 77.28
CA SER A 3 -10.10 25.72 75.93
C SER A 3 -10.06 24.51 75.00
N GLU A 4 -11.22 24.13 74.45
CA GLU A 4 -11.34 23.15 73.37
C GLU A 4 -11.35 23.90 72.03
N LYS A 5 -10.19 23.97 71.38
CA LYS A 5 -10.08 24.38 69.96
C LYS A 5 -8.97 23.58 69.32
N GLN A 6 -9.33 22.52 68.59
CA GLN A 6 -8.72 22.15 67.30
C GLN A 6 -9.31 20.83 66.80
N LYS A 7 -10.27 20.91 65.87
CA LYS A 7 -10.52 19.83 64.90
C LYS A 7 -11.29 20.37 63.69
N LYS A 8 -10.62 21.16 62.84
CA LYS A 8 -11.23 21.65 61.58
C LYS A 8 -10.26 21.73 60.39
N GLY A 9 -9.17 20.96 60.42
CA GLY A 9 -8.12 20.99 59.38
C GLY A 9 -8.12 19.82 58.38
N ASN A 10 -8.71 18.66 58.71
CA ASN A 10 -8.50 17.44 57.90
C ASN A 10 -9.55 17.22 56.81
N ASN A 11 -10.78 17.71 56.97
CA ASN A 11 -11.86 17.35 56.04
C ASN A 11 -11.74 18.10 54.71
N GLN A 12 -11.16 19.31 54.71
CA GLN A 12 -11.05 20.13 53.50
C GLN A 12 -9.98 19.58 52.54
N THR A 13 -8.85 19.09 53.07
CA THR A 13 -7.80 18.44 52.27
C THR A 13 -8.25 17.10 51.71
N VAL A 14 -8.99 16.30 52.49
CA VAL A 14 -9.56 15.03 52.01
C VAL A 14 -10.59 15.25 50.90
N ILE A 15 -11.42 16.30 51.00
CA ILE A 15 -12.39 16.67 49.95
C ILE A 15 -11.68 17.13 48.68
N LEU A 16 -10.59 17.91 48.78
CA LEU A 16 -9.79 18.33 47.62
C LEU A 16 -9.11 17.16 46.92
N ILE A 17 -8.53 16.23 47.68
CA ILE A 17 -7.89 15.03 47.12
C ILE A 17 -8.94 14.10 46.50
N ALA A 18 -10.06 13.85 47.20
CA ALA A 18 -11.15 13.04 46.67
C ALA A 18 -11.78 13.64 45.42
N GLY A 19 -12.00 14.96 45.39
CA GLY A 19 -12.50 15.68 44.22
C GLY A 19 -11.54 15.60 43.02
N SER A 20 -10.23 15.72 43.27
CA SER A 20 -9.21 15.58 42.23
C SER A 20 -9.16 14.16 41.65
N VAL A 21 -9.29 13.13 42.49
CA VAL A 21 -9.30 11.73 42.03
C VAL A 21 -10.57 11.43 41.22
N ILE A 22 -11.72 11.93 41.66
CA ILE A 22 -13.00 11.79 40.94
C ILE A 22 -12.93 12.48 39.57
N LEU A 23 -12.37 13.70 39.49
CA LEU A 23 -12.20 14.41 38.22
C LEU A 23 -11.30 13.62 37.25
N LEU A 24 -10.21 13.05 37.76
CA LEU A 24 -9.25 12.28 36.97
C LEU A 24 -9.89 10.97 36.45
N LEU A 25 -10.72 10.31 37.26
CA LEU A 25 -11.49 9.14 36.84
C LEU A 25 -12.55 9.48 35.79
N ILE A 26 -13.22 10.64 35.89
CA ILE A 26 -14.19 11.09 34.88
C ILE A 26 -13.48 11.39 33.55
N VAL A 27 -12.33 12.09 33.58
CA VAL A 27 -11.54 12.36 32.37
C VAL A 27 -11.03 11.06 31.75
N PHE A 28 -10.53 10.12 32.57
CA PHE A 28 -10.07 8.82 32.09
C PHE A 28 -11.21 7.99 31.48
N ALA A 29 -12.38 7.95 32.12
CA ALA A 29 -13.56 7.29 31.58
C ALA A 29 -14.03 7.94 30.27
N PHE A 30 -13.97 9.27 30.17
CA PHE A 30 -14.31 9.99 28.94
C PHE A 30 -13.31 9.68 27.81
N LEU A 31 -12.01 9.60 28.10
CA LEU A 31 -10.98 9.19 27.15
C LEU A 31 -11.16 7.72 26.71
N LEU A 32 -11.53 6.83 27.62
CA LEU A 32 -11.87 5.44 27.29
C LEU A 32 -13.15 5.33 26.44
N MET A 33 -14.17 6.14 26.74
CA MET A 33 -15.41 6.22 25.94
C MET A 33 -15.13 6.77 24.53
N MET A 34 -14.21 7.72 24.37
CA MET A 34 -13.78 8.19 23.05
C MET A 34 -13.02 7.11 22.27
N LYS A 35 -12.23 6.27 22.96
CA LYS A 35 -11.47 5.20 22.33
C LYS A 35 -12.36 4.05 21.86
N ASN A 36 -13.43 3.74 22.59
CA ASN A 36 -14.37 2.67 22.24
C ASN A 36 -15.44 3.07 21.21
N LYS A 37 -15.55 4.34 20.84
CA LYS A 37 -16.50 4.81 19.81
C LYS A 37 -15.94 4.78 18.38
N MET A 38 -14.73 4.28 18.17
CA MET A 38 -14.12 4.17 16.84
C MET A 38 -14.31 2.80 16.15
N ASP A 39 -15.07 1.86 16.73
CA ASP A 39 -15.26 0.51 16.15
C ASP A 39 -16.72 0.19 15.76
N MET A 40 -17.57 1.19 15.51
CA MET A 40 -18.92 0.92 14.98
C MET A 40 -19.33 1.88 13.86
N ALA A 41 -18.89 1.57 12.64
CA ALA A 41 -19.63 1.85 11.41
C ALA A 41 -19.12 0.94 10.28
N SER A 42 -19.87 -0.14 10.08
CA SER A 42 -20.17 -0.84 8.83
C SER A 42 -19.35 -0.52 7.58
N THR A 43 -18.78 -1.56 6.97
CA THR A 43 -18.57 -1.62 5.51
C THR A 43 -19.84 -1.17 4.78
N PRO A 44 -19.69 -0.33 3.73
CA PRO A 44 -20.02 -0.86 2.42
C PRO A 44 -18.98 -0.49 1.36
N ASN A 45 -18.80 -1.45 0.45
CA ASN A 45 -18.09 -1.33 -0.80
C ASN A 45 -18.97 -0.53 -1.78
N VAL A 46 -18.59 0.68 -2.20
CA VAL A 46 -19.12 1.31 -3.44
C VAL A 46 -18.04 2.19 -4.07
N VAL A 47 -17.53 1.73 -5.21
CA VAL A 47 -16.91 2.57 -6.24
C VAL A 47 -17.93 3.63 -6.66
N SER A 48 -17.63 4.92 -6.49
CA SER A 48 -18.37 5.97 -7.20
C SER A 48 -17.47 7.15 -7.57
N THR A 49 -17.66 7.55 -8.82
CA THR A 49 -16.98 8.59 -9.59
C THR A 49 -17.13 9.98 -8.96
N GLY A 50 -15.99 10.63 -8.68
CA GLY A 50 -15.86 12.09 -8.62
C GLY A 50 -16.49 12.82 -7.42
N GLN A 51 -15.88 12.75 -6.24
CA GLN A 51 -15.84 13.84 -5.23
C GLN A 51 -14.87 13.45 -4.10
N PRO A 52 -14.15 14.36 -3.42
CA PRO A 52 -13.25 13.99 -2.34
C PRO A 52 -14.10 13.68 -1.10
N THR A 53 -14.47 12.41 -0.93
CA THR A 53 -15.13 11.94 0.28
C THR A 53 -14.11 11.96 1.40
N THR A 54 -14.30 12.82 2.41
CA THR A 54 -13.45 12.81 3.60
C THR A 54 -13.56 11.45 4.26
N GLY A 55 -12.45 10.74 4.40
CA GLY A 55 -12.50 9.37 4.89
C GLY A 55 -11.13 8.73 5.03
N GLN A 56 -11.09 7.64 5.81
CA GLN A 56 -9.90 6.81 5.88
C GLN A 56 -9.69 6.10 4.54
N VAL A 57 -8.47 6.19 4.02
CA VAL A 57 -8.06 5.55 2.76
C VAL A 57 -6.77 4.80 2.96
N THR A 58 -6.61 3.72 2.19
CA THR A 58 -5.31 3.08 1.95
C THR A 58 -5.05 3.14 0.46
N GLN A 59 -3.98 3.82 0.05
CA GLN A 59 -3.63 4.01 -1.35
C GLN A 59 -2.20 3.53 -1.61
N ARG A 60 -2.06 2.69 -2.63
CA ARG A 60 -0.77 2.19 -3.12
C ARG A 60 -0.25 3.07 -4.24
N GLY A 61 1.05 3.34 -4.27
CA GLY A 61 1.68 4.06 -5.37
C GLY A 61 3.18 4.31 -5.17
N ASN A 62 3.76 5.10 -6.06
CA ASN A 62 5.14 5.56 -5.99
C ASN A 62 5.18 6.97 -5.39
N LEU A 63 6.03 7.17 -4.39
CA LEU A 63 6.23 8.47 -3.76
C LEU A 63 7.17 9.35 -4.56
N MET A 64 6.83 10.63 -4.65
CA MET A 64 7.66 11.70 -5.21
C MET A 64 7.69 12.86 -4.22
N LYS A 65 8.86 13.25 -3.75
CA LYS A 65 9.05 14.33 -2.78
C LYS A 65 8.83 15.68 -3.45
N VAL A 66 7.99 16.52 -2.86
CA VAL A 66 7.78 17.92 -3.26
C VAL A 66 8.46 18.85 -2.27
N SER A 67 8.27 18.60 -0.97
CA SER A 67 8.94 19.28 0.14
C SER A 67 9.15 18.32 1.31
N ASP A 68 9.61 18.79 2.47
CA ASP A 68 9.86 17.92 3.63
C ASP A 68 8.59 17.27 4.18
N THR A 69 7.46 17.97 4.12
CA THR A 69 6.17 17.51 4.62
C THR A 69 5.17 17.17 3.51
N ILE A 70 5.46 17.53 2.26
CA ILE A 70 4.55 17.30 1.13
C ILE A 70 5.17 16.37 0.10
N TRP A 71 4.42 15.33 -0.24
CA TRP A 71 4.76 14.34 -1.24
C TRP A 71 3.63 14.20 -2.25
N THR A 72 3.94 13.64 -3.41
CA THR A 72 2.97 13.20 -4.40
C THR A 72 2.99 11.68 -4.46
N LEU A 73 1.82 11.06 -4.40
CA LEU A 73 1.66 9.63 -4.63
C LEU A 73 1.16 9.44 -6.05
N VAL A 74 2.00 8.86 -6.91
CA VAL A 74 1.63 8.46 -8.26
C VAL A 74 1.12 7.02 -8.20
N TYR A 75 -0.12 6.80 -8.64
CA TYR A 75 -0.76 5.50 -8.56
C TYR A 75 -1.49 5.16 -9.84
N ASP A 76 -1.54 3.86 -10.12
CA ASP A 76 -2.29 3.35 -11.25
C ASP A 76 -3.78 3.33 -10.91
N ARG A 77 -4.59 3.88 -11.81
CA ARG A 77 -6.04 3.75 -11.76
C ARG A 77 -6.48 2.99 -13.03
N PRO A 78 -7.25 1.90 -12.90
CA PRO A 78 -7.75 1.17 -14.06
C PRO A 78 -8.43 2.10 -15.06
N GLY A 79 -8.02 2.02 -16.33
CA GLY A 79 -8.58 2.82 -17.42
C GLY A 79 -8.09 4.28 -17.50
N MET A 80 -7.10 4.70 -16.71
CA MET A 80 -6.45 6.01 -16.84
C MET A 80 -4.93 5.90 -16.85
N SER A 81 -4.28 6.77 -17.63
CA SER A 81 -2.86 7.08 -17.45
C SER A 81 -2.64 7.61 -16.04
N ALA A 82 -1.55 7.17 -15.39
CA ALA A 82 -1.15 7.45 -14.01
C ALA A 82 -1.87 8.64 -13.33
N ALA A 83 -2.54 8.37 -12.20
CA ALA A 83 -3.18 9.38 -11.38
C ALA A 83 -2.24 9.81 -10.24
N SER A 84 -2.47 10.99 -9.67
CA SER A 84 -1.65 11.52 -8.58
C SER A 84 -2.49 12.11 -7.44
N LEU A 85 -2.05 11.89 -6.20
CA LEU A 85 -2.62 12.51 -5.01
C LEU A 85 -1.53 13.24 -4.22
N THR A 86 -1.91 14.34 -3.56
CA THR A 86 -1.04 15.02 -2.59
C THR A 86 -1.05 14.23 -1.29
N VAL A 87 0.11 14.08 -0.67
CA VAL A 87 0.29 13.42 0.62
C VAL A 87 0.95 14.40 1.58
N GLY A 88 0.24 14.72 2.65
CA GLY A 88 0.78 15.44 3.80
C GLY A 88 1.38 14.45 4.79
N MET A 89 2.67 14.58 5.05
CA MET A 89 3.39 13.89 6.11
C MET A 89 3.65 14.84 7.27
N SER A 90 3.45 14.35 8.48
CA SER A 90 3.76 15.08 9.72
C SER A 90 4.67 14.25 10.61
N ASP A 91 5.14 14.83 11.71
CA ASP A 91 5.97 14.12 12.70
C ASP A 91 5.23 12.94 13.36
N SER A 92 3.90 12.91 13.28
CA SER A 92 3.08 11.79 13.76
C SER A 92 2.91 10.67 12.74
N THR A 93 3.39 10.83 11.50
CA THR A 93 3.32 9.78 10.48
C THR A 93 4.25 8.63 10.86
N PHE A 94 3.68 7.42 10.96
CA PHE A 94 4.44 6.21 11.24
C PHE A 94 4.94 5.57 9.94
N CYS A 95 6.25 5.42 9.78
CA CYS A 95 6.81 4.74 8.62
C CYS A 95 7.34 3.35 9.03
N LYS A 96 7.04 2.36 8.21
CA LYS A 96 7.55 0.99 8.38
C LYS A 96 8.02 0.42 7.06
N LYS A 97 8.87 -0.60 7.14
CA LYS A 97 9.33 -1.41 6.01
C LYS A 97 9.27 -2.87 6.42
N SER A 98 8.50 -3.68 5.69
CA SER A 98 8.32 -5.10 6.00
C SER A 98 7.86 -5.32 7.46
N GLY A 99 6.97 -4.45 7.94
CA GLY A 99 6.46 -4.45 9.31
C GLY A 99 7.39 -3.88 10.39
N LYS A 100 8.63 -3.48 10.07
CA LYS A 100 9.58 -2.89 11.02
C LYS A 100 9.56 -1.36 10.96
N PRO A 101 9.53 -0.65 12.10
CA PRO A 101 9.60 0.81 12.11
C PRO A 101 10.86 1.32 11.41
N ILE A 102 10.71 2.34 10.57
CA ILE A 102 11.81 3.08 9.95
C ILE A 102 11.62 4.58 10.16
N LEU A 103 12.69 5.35 10.00
CA LEU A 103 12.56 6.80 9.99
C LEU A 103 11.96 7.24 8.65
N CYS A 104 10.90 8.05 8.68
CA CYS A 104 10.25 8.54 7.45
C CYS A 104 11.19 9.29 6.50
N LYS A 105 12.28 9.89 7.01
CA LYS A 105 13.35 10.49 6.18
C LYS A 105 14.11 9.50 5.29
N GLN A 106 13.96 8.20 5.51
CA GLN A 106 14.52 7.15 4.65
C GLN A 106 13.67 6.89 3.41
N LEU A 107 12.46 7.45 3.32
CA LEU A 107 11.68 7.43 2.09
C LEU A 107 12.38 8.26 1.02
N GLN A 108 12.35 7.78 -0.21
CA GLN A 108 12.97 8.42 -1.37
C GLN A 108 11.99 8.44 -2.54
N ASN A 109 12.30 9.27 -3.53
CA ASN A 109 11.55 9.31 -4.77
C ASN A 109 11.56 7.94 -5.45
N GLY A 110 10.43 7.53 -6.00
CA GLY A 110 10.25 6.24 -6.66
C GLY A 110 9.96 5.09 -5.70
N HIS A 111 10.07 5.27 -4.38
CA HIS A 111 9.70 4.22 -3.43
C HIS A 111 8.22 3.86 -3.59
N ARG A 112 7.97 2.56 -3.77
CA ARG A 112 6.62 2.01 -3.80
C ARG A 112 6.11 1.81 -2.37
N VAL A 113 4.96 2.37 -2.07
CA VAL A 113 4.41 2.38 -0.71
C VAL A 113 2.92 2.09 -0.68
N ASP A 114 2.46 1.60 0.47
CA ASP A 114 1.05 1.68 0.87
C ASP A 114 0.88 2.80 1.91
N ILE A 115 0.05 3.79 1.60
CA ILE A 115 -0.22 4.92 2.49
C ILE A 115 -1.61 4.76 3.09
N THR A 116 -1.69 4.67 4.41
CA THR A 116 -2.95 4.73 5.15
C THR A 116 -3.08 6.08 5.82
N GLY A 117 -4.20 6.76 5.58
CA GLY A 117 -4.40 8.13 6.04
C GLY A 117 -5.85 8.57 5.94
N ILE A 118 -6.06 9.87 6.13
CA ILE A 118 -7.35 10.52 5.89
C ILE A 118 -7.24 11.29 4.58
N LEU A 119 -8.06 10.94 3.59
CA LEU A 119 -8.24 11.75 2.39
C LEU A 119 -9.20 12.88 2.75
N GLU A 120 -8.81 14.11 2.45
CA GLU A 120 -9.67 15.30 2.57
C GLU A 120 -9.27 16.27 1.46
N ASN A 121 -10.25 16.77 0.70
CA ASN A 121 -10.02 17.75 -0.38
C ASN A 121 -8.89 17.37 -1.35
N GLY A 122 -8.72 16.07 -1.67
CA GLY A 122 -7.68 15.57 -2.57
C GLY A 122 -6.29 15.42 -1.98
N THR A 123 -6.14 15.64 -0.67
CA THR A 123 -4.89 15.41 0.08
C THR A 123 -5.06 14.27 1.06
N ILE A 124 -4.10 13.33 1.07
CA ILE A 124 -4.02 12.29 2.10
C ILE A 124 -3.13 12.81 3.23
N THR A 125 -3.71 13.02 4.42
CA THR A 125 -2.92 13.18 5.64
C THR A 125 -2.47 11.79 6.10
N ALA A 126 -1.19 11.48 5.93
CA ALA A 126 -0.63 10.15 6.16
C ALA A 126 -0.52 9.85 7.67
N LYS A 127 -1.20 8.79 8.10
CA LYS A 127 -1.03 8.21 9.45
C LYS A 127 0.07 7.16 9.44
N GLU A 128 0.09 6.33 8.39
CA GLU A 128 1.03 5.24 8.24
C GLU A 128 1.49 5.11 6.79
N ILE A 129 2.78 4.84 6.60
CA ILE A 129 3.38 4.53 5.30
C ILE A 129 4.14 3.21 5.43
N ASP A 130 3.71 2.21 4.67
CA ASP A 130 4.44 0.94 4.53
C ASP A 130 5.27 0.97 3.26
N LEU A 131 6.59 0.97 3.42
CA LEU A 131 7.52 0.82 2.32
C LEU A 131 7.53 -0.63 1.86
N LEU A 132 7.05 -0.83 0.65
CA LEU A 132 6.99 -2.15 0.04
C LEU A 132 8.39 -2.51 -0.44
N ASP A 133 8.84 -3.72 -0.09
CA ASP A 133 9.99 -4.29 -0.75
C ASP A 133 9.63 -4.44 -2.23
N GLU A 134 10.47 -3.87 -3.08
CA GLU A 134 10.39 -4.09 -4.52
C GLU A 134 10.60 -5.59 -4.73
N ILE A 135 9.51 -6.35 -4.84
CA ILE A 135 9.58 -7.64 -5.51
C ILE A 135 9.92 -7.27 -6.95
N ARG A 136 11.21 -7.30 -7.27
CA ARG A 136 11.69 -7.44 -8.62
C ARG A 136 10.96 -8.68 -9.14
N ILE A 137 9.93 -8.46 -9.95
CA ILE A 137 9.41 -9.53 -10.79
C ILE A 137 10.62 -9.86 -11.67
N GLU A 138 11.37 -10.91 -11.30
CA GLU A 138 12.12 -11.63 -12.32
C GLU A 138 11.10 -11.89 -13.43
N PRO A 139 11.38 -11.54 -14.70
CA PRO A 139 10.46 -11.88 -15.77
C PRO A 139 10.21 -13.38 -15.65
N SER A 140 9.00 -13.73 -15.21
CA SER A 140 8.51 -15.09 -15.32
C SER A 140 8.79 -15.47 -16.77
N PRO A 141 9.59 -16.52 -17.06
CA PRO A 141 9.75 -16.94 -18.43
C PRO A 141 8.34 -17.23 -18.92
N GLU A 142 7.86 -16.36 -19.79
CA GLU A 142 6.60 -16.50 -20.48
C GLU A 142 6.72 -17.84 -21.20
N LYS A 143 6.14 -18.88 -20.60
CA LYS A 143 5.86 -20.10 -21.31
C LYS A 143 4.81 -19.69 -22.34
N SER A 144 5.27 -19.27 -23.51
CA SER A 144 4.43 -19.06 -24.66
C SER A 144 3.48 -20.25 -24.76
N PRO A 145 2.17 -20.03 -24.90
CA PRO A 145 1.32 -21.08 -25.42
C PRO A 145 1.86 -21.41 -26.81
N GLN A 146 2.50 -22.56 -26.97
CA GLN A 146 2.67 -23.12 -28.30
C GLN A 146 1.27 -23.41 -28.81
N VAL A 147 0.77 -22.51 -29.66
CA VAL A 147 -0.32 -22.80 -30.58
C VAL A 147 0.19 -23.96 -31.42
N GLN A 148 -0.31 -25.17 -31.15
CA GLN A 148 -0.18 -26.27 -32.09
C GLN A 148 -0.87 -25.83 -33.37
N GLU A 149 -0.07 -25.54 -34.39
CA GLU A 149 -0.52 -25.47 -35.76
C GLU A 149 -1.23 -26.79 -36.09
N PRO A 150 -2.48 -26.78 -36.60
CA PRO A 150 -3.16 -28.01 -36.95
C PRO A 150 -2.40 -28.70 -38.08
N THR A 151 -1.99 -29.94 -37.83
CA THR A 151 -1.39 -30.84 -38.83
C THR A 151 -2.19 -30.82 -40.13
N PRO A 152 -1.60 -30.42 -41.27
CA PRO A 152 -2.24 -30.61 -42.57
C PRO A 152 -2.34 -32.12 -42.86
N ALA A 153 -3.49 -32.57 -43.35
CA ALA A 153 -3.74 -33.92 -43.81
C ALA A 153 -2.71 -34.34 -44.90
N PRO A 154 -2.38 -35.64 -45.03
CA PRO A 154 -1.44 -36.10 -46.04
C PRO A 154 -2.03 -35.89 -47.43
N VAL A 155 -1.43 -35.02 -48.23
CA VAL A 155 -1.75 -34.88 -49.65
C VAL A 155 -0.86 -35.86 -50.42
N ASP A 156 -1.49 -36.68 -51.25
CA ASP A 156 -0.90 -37.67 -52.15
C ASP A 156 0.43 -37.22 -52.78
N ALA A 157 1.47 -38.04 -52.62
CA ALA A 157 2.74 -37.87 -53.30
C ALA A 157 2.66 -38.44 -54.73
N PRO A 158 3.03 -37.69 -55.79
CA PRO A 158 3.44 -38.31 -57.04
C PRO A 158 4.83 -38.96 -56.89
N ALA A 159 4.98 -40.13 -57.49
CA ALA A 159 6.12 -41.05 -57.37
C ALA A 159 7.50 -40.41 -57.66
N PRO A 160 8.60 -40.88 -57.02
CA PRO A 160 9.95 -40.43 -57.33
C PRO A 160 10.44 -40.99 -58.67
N VAL A 161 10.80 -40.09 -59.59
CA VAL A 161 11.47 -40.42 -60.86
C VAL A 161 12.94 -40.73 -60.56
N ASN A 162 13.33 -42.00 -60.72
CA ASN A 162 14.70 -42.48 -60.61
C ASN A 162 15.47 -42.17 -61.91
N ASN A 163 16.29 -41.12 -61.90
CA ASN A 163 17.30 -40.90 -62.94
C ASN A 163 18.67 -41.31 -62.42
N SER A 164 19.11 -42.50 -62.85
CA SER A 164 20.45 -43.01 -62.64
C SER A 164 21.48 -42.15 -63.39
N ALA A 165 22.51 -41.67 -62.69
CA ALA A 165 23.69 -41.09 -63.32
C ALA A 165 24.66 -42.22 -63.75
N PRO A 166 25.12 -42.28 -65.00
CA PRO A 166 26.19 -43.21 -65.38
C PRO A 166 27.57 -42.66 -65.01
N VAL A 167 28.36 -43.55 -64.39
CA VAL A 167 29.74 -43.35 -63.95
C VAL A 167 30.71 -43.44 -65.15
N ASN A 168 31.48 -42.37 -65.28
CA ASN A 168 32.90 -42.26 -65.64
C ASN A 168 33.41 -42.56 -67.07
N THR A 169 34.03 -41.52 -67.60
CA THR A 169 35.00 -41.45 -68.70
C THR A 169 36.20 -42.40 -68.53
N SER A 170 36.61 -43.07 -69.62
CA SER A 170 37.95 -42.97 -70.25
C SER A 170 38.19 -44.12 -71.25
N ALA A 171 38.37 -43.77 -72.52
CA ALA A 171 38.98 -44.64 -73.54
C ALA A 171 40.50 -44.38 -73.58
N PRO A 172 41.35 -45.37 -73.85
CA PRO A 172 42.73 -45.10 -74.26
C PRO A 172 42.78 -44.74 -75.75
N GLN A 173 43.53 -43.69 -76.07
CA GLN A 173 43.93 -43.37 -77.44
C GLN A 173 45.06 -44.30 -77.91
N LYS A 174 44.88 -44.76 -79.16
CA LYS A 174 45.84 -45.32 -80.13
C LYS A 174 46.26 -46.78 -80.00
#